data_AF-A0A7X4FNW4-F1
#
_entry.id   AF-A0A7X4FNW4-F1
#
_cell.length_a   1.000
_cell.length_b   1.000
_cell.length_c   1.000
_cell.angle_alpha   90.00
_cell.angle_beta   90.00
_cell.angle_gamma   90.00
#
_symmetry.space_group_name_H-M   'P 1'
#
loop_
_entity.id
_entity.type
_entity.pdbx_description
1 polymer ?
#
loop_
_entity_poly.entity_id
_entity_poly.type
_entity_poly.pdbx_seq_one_letter_code
_entity_poly.pdbx_strand_id
1 'polypeptide(L)'
;MLVAATVLVAGCGASPTPAAPVSAPLPNIVLIVPDDLGRHDVSFHGGEIATPNIDRIAAEGVQLERFYSAPVCSPTRAGLMTGRYPIRFGLMRAVIAPWRDYGMDTSEVTLPEVLAKAGYEHRGIFGKWHLGHFDRKYHPLRRGFTEFVGHNTAVDYFTKEREGERDWSHGYESVDEEGYVTDLLAEHAVRFIDRHAGEEAPFFLYVPFSAPHSPLQAKEEDLPRYADLEPLEPPRGWEESTAGRPLAADERRRNGRRVHAAMVHSLDEGVGRILDAIDGHGIADNTLVLFFSDNGGSVGIGDNGPYRGAKGSVFEGGTRVAAAARWPAGNVEGGGRIEAPVSYVDVLPTLMGIAGIEDHGGKPLDGVDVGDVLTGESDAGPERDLYSFIAQLDPEREQVSVTEGEWKLAVVGPPLVREGAADVSRTMLFRLDDDPLEQRDVAAGHPDLVARLLEKAAGFRALQPPNPVAPFFAGRENFQPPPNWQFAQKRPNILLILIDDLGFEAVGAYGGASYDTPNIDRLAAEGVRFTHAYSTPLCAPSRLKLVTGRYNSRNYTEWGVLPPEEVTFANL
;
A
#
# COMPACT_ATOMS: atom_id res chain seq x y z
N MET A 1 6.74 -13.76 89.32
CA MET A 1 6.07 -12.78 88.45
C MET A 1 7.12 -11.77 88.03
N LEU A 2 7.73 -11.91 86.85
CA LEU A 2 8.20 -10.85 85.93
C LEU A 2 9.08 -11.44 84.81
N VAL A 3 8.51 -11.44 83.61
CA VAL A 3 9.06 -11.14 82.27
C VAL A 3 10.44 -11.72 81.88
N ALA A 4 10.41 -12.75 81.03
CA ALA A 4 11.49 -13.08 80.10
C ALA A 4 11.35 -12.20 78.85
N ALA A 5 12.41 -11.47 78.49
CA ALA A 5 12.48 -10.68 77.26
C ALA A 5 12.96 -11.58 76.12
N THR A 6 12.09 -11.85 75.16
CA THR A 6 12.42 -12.52 73.89
C THR A 6 12.78 -11.44 72.88
N VAL A 7 14.03 -11.43 72.41
CA VAL A 7 14.46 -10.60 71.28
C VAL A 7 13.99 -11.29 69.99
N LEU A 8 13.01 -10.70 69.30
CA LEU A 8 12.65 -11.06 67.94
C LEU A 8 13.65 -10.41 66.98
N VAL A 9 14.43 -11.22 66.27
CA VAL A 9 15.15 -10.80 65.07
C VAL A 9 14.16 -10.83 63.92
N ALA A 10 13.69 -9.66 63.49
CA ALA A 10 12.88 -9.52 62.29
C ALA A 10 13.76 -9.76 61.05
N GLY A 11 13.61 -10.90 60.41
CA GLY A 11 14.15 -11.14 59.07
C GLY A 11 13.38 -10.30 58.06
N CYS A 12 14.05 -9.36 57.40
CA CYS A 12 13.52 -8.66 56.24
C CYS A 12 13.34 -9.67 55.09
N GLY A 13 12.16 -10.27 54.98
CA GLY A 13 11.76 -10.99 53.77
C GLY A 13 11.57 -9.98 52.64
N ALA A 14 12.46 -10.02 51.65
CA ALA A 14 12.24 -9.31 50.39
C ALA A 14 10.93 -9.83 49.78
N SER A 15 9.95 -8.95 49.65
CA SER A 15 8.74 -9.25 48.86
C SER A 15 9.19 -9.45 47.41
N PRO A 16 8.75 -10.50 46.71
CA PRO A 16 9.07 -10.66 45.30
C PRO A 16 8.51 -9.45 44.56
N THR A 17 9.39 -8.67 43.94
CA THR A 17 9.01 -7.64 42.98
C THR A 17 8.17 -8.34 41.91
N PRO A 18 6.95 -7.86 41.57
CA PRO A 18 6.23 -8.42 40.44
C PRO A 18 7.14 -8.27 39.22
N ALA A 19 7.42 -9.40 38.56
CA ALA A 19 8.07 -9.36 37.27
C ALA A 19 7.24 -8.43 36.38
N ALA A 20 7.89 -7.46 35.73
CA ALA A 20 7.24 -6.70 34.68
C ALA A 20 6.62 -7.71 33.70
N PRO A 21 5.37 -7.49 33.23
CA PRO A 21 4.79 -8.36 32.22
C PRO A 21 5.79 -8.41 31.07
N VAL A 22 6.25 -9.61 30.73
CA VAL A 22 6.99 -9.84 29.49
C VAL A 22 6.03 -9.36 28.40
N SER A 23 6.35 -8.25 27.72
CA SER A 23 5.53 -7.80 26.61
C SER A 23 5.45 -8.97 25.64
N ALA A 24 4.24 -9.38 25.26
CA ALA A 24 4.07 -10.45 24.28
C ALA A 24 4.93 -10.13 23.04
N PRO A 25 5.61 -11.12 22.45
CA PRO A 25 6.43 -10.88 21.27
C PRO A 25 5.57 -10.31 20.14
N LEU A 26 6.09 -9.32 19.44
CA LEU A 26 5.41 -8.72 18.29
C LEU A 26 5.04 -9.80 17.26
N PRO A 27 3.83 -9.76 16.67
CA PRO A 27 3.43 -10.75 15.68
C PRO A 27 4.12 -10.52 14.33
N ASN A 28 4.31 -11.57 13.55
CA ASN A 28 4.51 -11.39 12.11
C ASN A 28 3.22 -10.82 11.49
N ILE A 29 3.34 -10.01 10.45
CA ILE A 29 2.18 -9.42 9.77
C ILE A 29 2.19 -9.85 8.31
N VAL A 30 1.12 -10.50 7.86
CA VAL A 30 0.89 -10.90 6.46
C VAL A 30 -0.38 -10.23 5.97
N LEU A 31 -0.23 -9.30 5.04
CA LEU A 31 -1.32 -8.54 4.45
C LEU A 31 -1.55 -9.00 3.00
N ILE A 32 -2.69 -9.64 2.74
CA ILE A 32 -3.05 -10.18 1.42
C ILE A 32 -4.14 -9.30 0.81
N VAL A 33 -3.85 -8.68 -0.34
CA VAL A 33 -4.77 -7.73 -0.98
C VAL A 33 -4.97 -8.08 -2.46
N PRO A 34 -6.00 -8.85 -2.83
CA PRO A 34 -6.36 -9.09 -4.22
C PRO A 34 -7.01 -7.88 -4.87
N ASP A 35 -6.97 -7.84 -6.20
CA ASP A 35 -7.37 -6.69 -7.02
C ASP A 35 -8.64 -7.02 -7.83
N ASP A 36 -9.70 -6.24 -7.64
CA ASP A 36 -11.05 -6.45 -8.23
C ASP A 36 -11.79 -7.73 -7.78
N LEU A 37 -11.50 -8.27 -6.60
CA LEU A 37 -12.25 -9.40 -6.07
C LEU A 37 -13.59 -8.92 -5.52
N GLY A 38 -14.69 -9.32 -6.16
CA GLY A 38 -16.03 -9.01 -5.69
C GLY A 38 -16.34 -9.63 -4.34
N ARG A 39 -17.17 -8.96 -3.54
CA ARG A 39 -17.52 -9.42 -2.19
C ARG A 39 -18.13 -10.82 -2.18
N HIS A 40 -18.85 -11.19 -3.22
CA HIS A 40 -19.53 -12.47 -3.40
C HIS A 40 -18.76 -13.41 -4.35
N ASP A 41 -17.48 -13.13 -4.61
CA ASP A 41 -16.57 -14.05 -5.31
C ASP A 41 -15.88 -15.05 -4.39
N VAL A 42 -16.05 -14.91 -3.07
CA VAL A 42 -15.53 -15.82 -2.04
C VAL A 42 -16.65 -16.65 -1.43
N SER A 43 -16.40 -17.93 -1.19
CA SER A 43 -17.44 -18.85 -0.72
C SER A 43 -17.88 -18.58 0.72
N PHE A 44 -17.05 -18.01 1.60
CA PHE A 44 -17.49 -17.59 2.94
C PHE A 44 -18.56 -16.49 2.95
N HIS A 45 -18.74 -15.77 1.83
CA HIS A 45 -19.84 -14.81 1.61
C HIS A 45 -20.98 -15.36 0.75
N GLY A 46 -20.99 -16.67 0.46
CA GLY A 46 -22.02 -17.33 -0.35
C GLY A 46 -21.74 -17.38 -1.85
N GLY A 47 -20.53 -16.99 -2.28
CA GLY A 47 -20.11 -17.01 -3.68
C GLY A 47 -20.07 -18.42 -4.29
N GLU A 48 -20.27 -18.50 -5.61
CA GLU A 48 -20.26 -19.76 -6.37
C GLU A 48 -18.84 -20.30 -6.64
N ILE A 49 -17.81 -19.47 -6.49
CA ILE A 49 -16.42 -19.86 -6.68
C ILE A 49 -15.92 -20.48 -5.37
N ALA A 50 -15.48 -21.73 -5.43
CA ALA A 50 -14.87 -22.39 -4.27
C ALA A 50 -13.53 -21.74 -3.92
N THR A 51 -13.44 -21.19 -2.70
CA THR A 51 -12.23 -20.55 -2.17
C THR A 51 -11.84 -21.13 -0.80
N PRO A 52 -11.56 -22.45 -0.70
CA PRO A 52 -11.35 -23.12 0.59
C PRO A 52 -10.18 -22.55 1.41
N ASN A 53 -9.14 -22.02 0.77
CA ASN A 53 -7.97 -21.47 1.48
C ASN A 53 -8.21 -20.05 1.99
N ILE A 54 -8.93 -19.22 1.23
CA ILE A 54 -9.39 -17.91 1.70
C ILE A 54 -10.43 -18.11 2.82
N ASP A 55 -11.35 -19.07 2.65
CA ASP A 55 -12.34 -19.43 3.67
C ASP A 55 -11.68 -19.91 4.96
N ARG A 56 -10.50 -20.54 4.88
CA ARG A 56 -9.71 -20.94 6.06
C ARG A 56 -9.35 -19.73 6.94
N ILE A 57 -8.99 -18.58 6.35
CA ILE A 57 -8.72 -17.33 7.11
C ILE A 57 -9.96 -16.92 7.90
N ALA A 58 -11.13 -16.94 7.25
CA ALA A 58 -12.40 -16.57 7.87
C ALA A 58 -12.88 -17.59 8.92
N ALA A 59 -12.69 -18.89 8.69
CA ALA A 59 -13.16 -19.97 9.55
C ALA A 59 -12.29 -20.14 10.81
N GLU A 60 -10.98 -19.92 10.69
CA GLU A 60 -10.05 -19.99 11.82
C GLU A 60 -9.93 -18.65 12.54
N GLY A 61 -10.31 -17.56 11.88
CA GLY A 61 -10.22 -16.18 12.35
C GLY A 61 -11.58 -15.51 12.55
N VAL A 62 -11.74 -14.32 11.96
CA VAL A 62 -12.99 -13.55 11.96
C VAL A 62 -13.29 -12.96 10.58
N GLN A 63 -14.58 -12.84 10.25
CA GLN A 63 -15.07 -12.14 9.06
C GLN A 63 -15.35 -10.67 9.38
N LEU A 64 -14.89 -9.76 8.53
CA LEU A 64 -15.11 -8.32 8.66
C LEU A 64 -16.26 -7.91 7.73
N GLU A 65 -17.49 -7.94 8.23
CA GLU A 65 -18.69 -7.83 7.41
C GLU A 65 -18.84 -6.44 6.76
N ARG A 66 -18.37 -5.39 7.44
CA ARG A 66 -18.42 -3.98 7.03
C ARG A 66 -17.00 -3.38 6.89
N PHE A 67 -16.14 -4.05 6.12
CA PHE A 67 -14.84 -3.50 5.72
C PHE A 67 -14.95 -2.66 4.44
N TYR A 68 -14.48 -1.41 4.51
CA TYR A 68 -14.60 -0.42 3.44
C TYR A 68 -13.25 -0.02 2.85
N SER A 69 -13.11 -0.17 1.53
CA SER A 69 -12.00 0.33 0.72
C SER A 69 -12.41 1.53 -0.14
N ALA A 70 -11.45 2.16 -0.81
CA ALA A 70 -11.79 3.14 -1.84
C ALA A 70 -12.35 2.43 -3.08
N PRO A 71 -13.08 3.12 -3.97
CA PRO A 71 -13.76 2.46 -5.09
C PRO A 71 -12.83 1.89 -6.17
N VAL A 72 -11.52 2.18 -6.10
CA VAL A 72 -10.49 1.78 -7.07
C VAL A 72 -9.09 1.64 -6.45
N CYS A 73 -8.21 0.92 -7.15
CA CYS A 73 -6.92 0.41 -6.68
C CYS A 73 -5.97 1.44 -6.02
N SER A 74 -5.42 2.42 -6.78
CA SER A 74 -4.36 3.31 -6.25
C SER A 74 -4.81 4.10 -5.02
N PRO A 75 -6.04 4.66 -4.95
CA PRO A 75 -6.54 5.26 -3.72
C PRO A 75 -6.52 4.31 -2.52
N THR A 76 -7.04 3.09 -2.65
CA THR A 76 -7.00 2.12 -1.52
C THR A 76 -5.57 1.83 -1.08
N ARG A 77 -4.68 1.55 -2.03
CA ARG A 77 -3.26 1.26 -1.73
C ARG A 77 -2.57 2.45 -1.07
N ALA A 78 -2.87 3.68 -1.50
CA ALA A 78 -2.27 4.88 -0.94
C ALA A 78 -2.75 5.12 0.50
N GLY A 79 -4.05 5.00 0.77
CA GLY A 79 -4.55 5.20 2.14
C GLY A 79 -4.22 4.05 3.07
N LEU A 80 -4.11 2.81 2.55
CA LEU A 80 -3.57 1.67 3.30
C LEU A 80 -2.12 1.95 3.75
N MET A 81 -1.27 2.43 2.83
CA MET A 81 0.12 2.74 3.17
C MET A 81 0.22 3.92 4.12
N THR A 82 -0.71 4.87 4.14
CA THR A 82 -0.52 6.16 4.85
C THR A 82 -1.44 6.36 6.05
N GLY A 83 -2.47 5.53 6.22
CA GLY A 83 -3.54 5.74 7.22
C GLY A 83 -4.36 7.00 6.99
N ARG A 84 -4.30 7.57 5.77
CA ARG A 84 -4.88 8.86 5.41
C ARG A 84 -5.71 8.75 4.16
N TYR A 85 -6.81 9.49 4.09
CA TYR A 85 -7.61 9.57 2.89
C TYR A 85 -6.77 10.19 1.77
N PRO A 86 -6.61 9.49 0.62
CA PRO A 86 -5.75 9.95 -0.47
C PRO A 86 -6.18 11.28 -1.08
N ILE A 87 -7.41 11.74 -0.81
CA ILE A 87 -7.90 13.04 -1.27
C ILE A 87 -7.00 14.16 -0.78
N ARG A 88 -6.43 14.05 0.44
CA ARG A 88 -5.58 15.07 1.08
C ARG A 88 -4.31 15.37 0.31
N PHE A 89 -3.85 14.42 -0.51
CA PHE A 89 -2.65 14.54 -1.35
C PHE A 89 -2.97 14.23 -2.83
N GLY A 90 -4.24 14.38 -3.23
CA GLY A 90 -4.66 14.40 -4.62
C GLY A 90 -4.85 13.05 -5.30
N LEU A 91 -4.72 11.93 -4.59
CA LEU A 91 -4.66 10.56 -5.13
C LEU A 91 -5.97 9.78 -4.92
N MET A 92 -7.13 10.45 -4.93
CA MET A 92 -8.44 9.78 -4.76
C MET A 92 -9.34 9.86 -6.00
N ARG A 93 -9.04 10.74 -6.97
CA ARG A 93 -9.86 10.94 -8.17
C ARG A 93 -9.91 9.69 -9.06
N ALA A 94 -8.76 9.09 -9.29
CA ALA A 94 -8.52 8.03 -10.26
C ALA A 94 -7.28 7.23 -9.81
N VAL A 95 -6.81 6.33 -10.67
CA VAL A 95 -5.57 5.57 -10.46
C VAL A 95 -4.35 6.25 -11.10
N ILE A 96 -3.15 5.87 -10.65
CA ILE A 96 -1.90 6.27 -11.32
C ILE A 96 -1.74 5.40 -12.57
N ALA A 97 -2.18 5.93 -13.70
CA ALA A 97 -2.10 5.22 -14.97
C ALA A 97 -0.64 5.08 -15.48
N PRO A 98 -0.35 4.10 -16.36
CA PRO A 98 1.01 3.86 -16.88
C PRO A 98 1.66 5.08 -17.54
N TRP A 99 0.86 5.97 -18.13
CA TRP A 99 1.29 7.20 -18.81
C TRP A 99 1.41 8.43 -17.88
N ARG A 100 1.65 8.20 -16.59
CA ARG A 100 1.82 9.27 -15.59
C ARG A 100 3.27 9.34 -15.10
N ASP A 101 3.70 10.56 -14.81
CA ASP A 101 5.05 10.90 -14.35
C ASP A 101 5.13 11.21 -12.85
N TYR A 102 4.03 11.00 -12.13
CA TYR A 102 3.91 11.22 -10.69
C TYR A 102 3.57 9.93 -9.93
N GLY A 103 3.70 10.00 -8.61
CA GLY A 103 3.37 8.91 -7.69
C GLY A 103 2.81 9.45 -6.38
N MET A 104 2.69 8.57 -5.38
CA MET A 104 2.30 8.95 -4.03
C MET A 104 3.27 9.98 -3.44
N ASP A 105 2.71 11.02 -2.80
CA ASP A 105 3.48 12.10 -2.18
C ASP A 105 4.57 11.53 -1.25
N THR A 106 5.82 11.93 -1.50
CA THR A 106 7.01 11.46 -0.77
C THR A 106 7.16 12.07 0.60
N SER A 107 6.31 13.04 0.96
CA SER A 107 6.21 13.57 2.33
C SER A 107 5.26 12.77 3.23
N GLU A 108 4.50 11.81 2.68
CA GLU A 108 3.70 10.88 3.48
C GLU A 108 4.60 9.78 4.05
N VAL A 109 4.41 9.47 5.34
CA VAL A 109 5.07 8.34 5.99
C VAL A 109 4.26 7.08 5.73
N THR A 110 4.94 6.01 5.31
CA THR A 110 4.28 4.77 4.90
C THR A 110 4.33 3.69 5.98
N LEU A 111 3.35 2.78 5.96
CA LEU A 111 3.22 1.63 6.84
C LEU A 111 4.53 0.86 7.07
N PRO A 112 5.28 0.43 6.04
CA PRO A 112 6.56 -0.22 6.26
C PRO A 112 7.62 0.70 6.90
N GLU A 113 7.61 2.02 6.68
CA GLU A 113 8.51 2.95 7.40
C GLU A 113 8.14 3.06 8.88
N VAL A 114 6.85 2.97 9.20
CA VAL A 114 6.36 2.95 10.58
C VAL A 114 6.75 1.64 11.27
N LEU A 115 6.47 0.49 10.64
CA LEU A 115 6.83 -0.83 11.20
C LEU A 115 8.33 -1.02 11.37
N ALA A 116 9.16 -0.39 10.52
CA ALA A 116 10.62 -0.38 10.72
C ALA A 116 11.02 0.18 12.10
N LYS A 117 10.27 1.16 12.64
CA LYS A 117 10.52 1.73 13.97
C LYS A 117 10.19 0.76 15.12
N ALA A 118 9.30 -0.20 14.89
CA ALA A 118 8.97 -1.27 15.85
C ALA A 118 9.88 -2.51 15.73
N GLY A 119 10.93 -2.46 14.90
CA GLY A 119 11.86 -3.58 14.77
C GLY A 119 11.43 -4.66 13.77
N TYR A 120 10.47 -4.36 12.89
CA TYR A 120 10.20 -5.23 11.73
C TYR A 120 11.33 -5.07 10.72
N GLU A 121 12.44 -5.79 10.88
CA GLU A 121 13.64 -5.64 10.04
C GLU A 121 13.38 -6.07 8.58
N HIS A 122 12.55 -7.10 8.39
CA HIS A 122 12.19 -7.65 7.09
C HIS A 122 10.80 -7.19 6.66
N ARG A 123 10.72 -6.42 5.57
CA ARG A 123 9.48 -5.82 5.06
C ARG A 123 9.39 -6.09 3.57
N GLY A 124 8.73 -7.19 3.20
CA GLY A 124 8.58 -7.65 1.83
C GLY A 124 7.28 -7.15 1.18
N ILE A 125 7.34 -6.83 -0.11
CA ILE A 125 6.17 -6.60 -0.95
C ILE A 125 6.26 -7.47 -2.21
N PHE A 126 5.25 -8.32 -2.42
CA PHE A 126 5.18 -9.18 -3.59
C PHE A 126 3.90 -8.97 -4.38
N GLY A 127 3.99 -8.20 -5.47
CA GLY A 127 2.86 -7.97 -6.38
C GLY A 127 2.75 -6.56 -6.92
N LYS A 128 1.52 -6.10 -7.04
CA LYS A 128 1.17 -4.81 -7.64
C LYS A 128 1.44 -3.62 -6.70
N TRP A 129 2.33 -2.71 -7.12
CA TRP A 129 2.58 -1.47 -6.37
C TRP A 129 1.53 -0.38 -6.64
N HIS A 130 1.46 0.13 -7.88
CA HIS A 130 0.45 1.09 -8.35
C HIS A 130 0.39 2.44 -7.62
N LEU A 131 1.48 2.83 -6.96
CA LEU A 131 1.66 4.11 -6.26
C LEU A 131 2.77 4.98 -6.86
N GLY A 132 3.14 4.72 -8.12
CA GLY A 132 4.09 5.51 -8.90
C GLY A 132 5.27 4.68 -9.40
N HIS A 133 5.61 4.88 -10.67
CA HIS A 133 6.59 4.06 -11.42
C HIS A 133 7.58 4.91 -12.24
N PHE A 134 7.35 6.21 -12.36
CA PHE A 134 8.17 7.07 -13.22
C PHE A 134 9.54 7.42 -12.62
N ASP A 135 9.61 7.55 -11.29
CA ASP A 135 10.82 7.91 -10.55
C ASP A 135 11.04 6.95 -9.39
N ARG A 136 12.30 6.57 -9.15
CA ARG A 136 12.70 5.68 -8.06
C ARG A 136 12.19 6.15 -6.71
N LYS A 137 12.04 7.46 -6.46
CA LYS A 137 11.51 7.96 -5.19
C LYS A 137 10.11 7.46 -4.85
N TYR A 138 9.34 6.99 -5.85
CA TYR A 138 8.03 6.39 -5.65
C TYR A 138 8.08 4.86 -5.51
N HIS A 139 9.19 4.22 -5.86
CA HIS A 139 9.36 2.77 -5.86
C HIS A 139 9.20 2.18 -4.45
N PRO A 140 8.67 0.95 -4.26
CA PRO A 140 8.45 0.36 -2.93
C PRO A 140 9.70 0.35 -2.04
N LEU A 141 10.88 0.05 -2.61
CA LEU A 141 12.16 0.07 -1.90
C LEU A 141 12.62 1.47 -1.44
N ARG A 142 11.95 2.53 -1.89
CA ARG A 142 12.15 3.90 -1.41
C ARG A 142 11.06 4.35 -0.46
N ARG A 143 10.06 3.50 -0.21
CA ARG A 143 8.89 3.72 0.64
C ARG A 143 8.81 2.62 1.72
N GLY A 144 9.92 2.39 2.41
CA GLY A 144 10.02 1.54 3.60
C GLY A 144 10.25 0.05 3.39
N PHE A 145 9.86 -0.54 2.25
CA PHE A 145 10.08 -1.97 2.00
C PHE A 145 11.56 -2.31 1.80
N THR A 146 11.98 -3.49 2.26
CA THR A 146 13.34 -4.02 2.10
C THR A 146 13.48 -4.96 0.91
N GLU A 147 12.38 -5.57 0.47
CA GLU A 147 12.35 -6.49 -0.65
C GLU A 147 11.12 -6.22 -1.52
N PHE A 148 11.29 -6.30 -2.84
CA PHE A 148 10.22 -6.14 -3.81
C PHE A 148 10.38 -7.15 -4.94
N VAL A 149 9.32 -7.90 -5.21
CA VAL A 149 9.14 -8.64 -6.46
C VAL A 149 7.75 -8.35 -6.99
N GLY A 150 7.65 -7.94 -8.25
CA GLY A 150 6.34 -7.71 -8.85
C GLY A 150 6.39 -6.63 -9.92
N HIS A 151 5.33 -5.83 -9.97
CA HIS A 151 5.12 -4.87 -11.05
C HIS A 151 4.49 -3.58 -10.55
N ASN A 152 4.74 -2.48 -11.25
CA ASN A 152 4.31 -1.17 -10.78
C ASN A 152 2.95 -0.75 -11.32
N THR A 153 2.48 -1.37 -12.40
CA THR A 153 1.21 -1.06 -13.08
C THR A 153 0.25 -2.25 -13.04
N ALA A 154 -0.52 -2.52 -14.10
CA ALA A 154 -1.27 -3.77 -14.28
C ALA A 154 -0.76 -4.46 -15.55
N VAL A 155 -0.48 -5.75 -15.47
CA VAL A 155 0.30 -6.49 -16.47
C VAL A 155 -0.46 -7.69 -17.03
N ASP A 156 0.00 -8.20 -18.17
CA ASP A 156 -0.34 -9.54 -18.65
C ASP A 156 0.14 -10.61 -17.65
N TYR A 157 -0.67 -11.63 -17.36
CA TYR A 157 -0.35 -12.63 -16.34
C TYR A 157 0.73 -13.62 -16.76
N PHE A 158 1.00 -13.75 -18.06
CA PHE A 158 1.99 -14.69 -18.59
C PHE A 158 3.24 -13.93 -19.03
N THR A 159 3.09 -12.95 -19.91
CA THR A 159 4.24 -12.19 -20.46
C THR A 159 4.75 -11.12 -19.50
N LYS A 160 3.90 -10.68 -18.55
CA LYS A 160 4.20 -9.61 -17.58
C LYS A 160 4.47 -8.27 -18.24
N GLU A 161 3.93 -8.09 -19.43
CA GLU A 161 4.07 -6.86 -20.21
C GLU A 161 2.92 -5.87 -19.92
N ARG A 162 3.24 -4.59 -20.06
CA ARG A 162 2.27 -3.50 -20.12
C ARG A 162 2.69 -2.48 -21.18
N GLU A 163 1.75 -2.15 -22.06
CA GLU A 163 1.97 -1.27 -23.24
C GLU A 163 3.14 -1.73 -24.13
N GLY A 164 3.40 -3.04 -24.19
CA GLY A 164 4.44 -3.66 -25.04
C GLY A 164 5.84 -3.76 -24.41
N GLU A 165 6.00 -3.32 -23.16
CA GLU A 165 7.26 -3.42 -22.41
C GLU A 165 7.03 -4.24 -21.13
N ARG A 166 8.05 -4.99 -20.70
CA ARG A 166 7.96 -5.83 -19.49
C ARG A 166 7.94 -4.98 -18.22
N ASP A 167 6.89 -5.11 -17.41
CA ASP A 167 6.78 -4.51 -16.07
C ASP A 167 6.82 -5.66 -15.06
N TRP A 168 7.99 -6.26 -14.89
CA TRP A 168 8.21 -7.30 -13.88
C TRP A 168 9.63 -7.20 -13.37
N SER A 169 9.79 -6.98 -12.07
CA SER A 169 11.07 -6.63 -11.47
C SER A 169 11.34 -7.37 -10.17
N HIS A 170 12.62 -7.68 -9.95
CA HIS A 170 13.18 -8.05 -8.65
C HIS A 170 14.01 -6.87 -8.18
N GLY A 171 13.58 -6.21 -7.11
CA GLY A 171 14.12 -4.92 -6.70
C GLY A 171 13.94 -3.87 -7.80
N TYR A 172 15.04 -3.25 -8.24
CA TYR A 172 14.99 -2.20 -9.28
C TYR A 172 15.17 -2.73 -10.71
N GLU A 173 15.47 -4.01 -10.86
CA GLU A 173 15.85 -4.60 -12.15
C GLU A 173 14.66 -5.35 -12.72
N SER A 174 14.29 -5.03 -13.97
CA SER A 174 13.35 -5.86 -14.70
C SER A 174 13.98 -7.22 -15.00
N VAL A 175 13.24 -8.30 -14.74
CA VAL A 175 13.72 -9.67 -14.92
C VAL A 175 12.83 -10.48 -15.86
N ASP A 176 13.45 -11.44 -16.53
CA ASP A 176 12.74 -12.48 -17.27
C ASP A 176 12.52 -13.70 -16.39
N GLU A 177 11.31 -13.80 -15.83
CA GLU A 177 10.90 -14.92 -14.97
C GLU A 177 9.68 -15.58 -15.60
N GLU A 178 9.81 -16.85 -15.98
CA GLU A 178 8.71 -17.63 -16.54
C GLU A 178 7.72 -18.03 -15.45
N GLY A 179 6.43 -18.09 -15.79
CA GLY A 179 5.38 -18.56 -14.89
C GLY A 179 4.14 -17.67 -14.92
N TYR A 180 3.08 -18.10 -14.26
CA TYR A 180 1.86 -17.30 -14.10
C TYR A 180 2.04 -16.30 -12.95
N VAL A 181 1.71 -15.02 -13.14
CA VAL A 181 1.95 -13.95 -12.15
C VAL A 181 1.44 -14.34 -10.75
N THR A 182 0.21 -14.84 -10.63
CA THR A 182 -0.36 -15.22 -9.33
C THR A 182 0.45 -16.31 -8.63
N ASP A 183 0.93 -17.31 -9.38
CA ASP A 183 1.73 -18.39 -8.82
C ASP A 183 3.10 -17.90 -8.36
N LEU A 184 3.77 -17.07 -9.17
CA LEU A 184 5.06 -16.49 -8.82
C LEU A 184 4.99 -15.61 -7.57
N LEU A 185 3.93 -14.79 -7.43
CA LEU A 185 3.76 -13.94 -6.25
C LEU A 185 3.61 -14.78 -4.97
N ALA A 186 2.82 -15.85 -5.02
CA ALA A 186 2.69 -16.78 -3.90
C ALA A 186 4.01 -17.48 -3.57
N GLU A 187 4.77 -17.90 -4.58
CA GLU A 187 6.09 -18.53 -4.38
C GLU A 187 7.12 -17.58 -3.76
N HIS A 188 7.17 -16.31 -4.19
CA HIS A 188 8.05 -15.31 -3.59
C HIS A 188 7.66 -15.00 -2.15
N ALA A 189 6.35 -14.94 -1.86
CA ALA A 189 5.83 -14.79 -0.50
C ALA A 189 6.23 -15.97 0.41
N VAL A 190 6.07 -17.22 -0.06
CA VAL A 190 6.51 -18.42 0.67
C VAL A 190 8.03 -18.40 0.91
N ARG A 191 8.83 -18.11 -0.13
CA ARG A 191 10.30 -18.00 0.01
C ARG A 191 10.73 -16.94 1.02
N PHE A 192 9.97 -15.86 1.17
CA PHE A 192 10.25 -14.82 2.17
C PHE A 192 9.95 -15.32 3.58
N ILE A 193 8.81 -15.99 3.78
CA ILE A 193 8.46 -16.62 5.06
C ILE A 193 9.52 -17.66 5.42
N ASP A 194 9.91 -18.53 4.48
CA ASP A 194 10.93 -19.57 4.70
C ASP A 194 12.27 -19.01 5.21
N ARG A 195 12.64 -17.81 4.78
CA ARG A 195 13.88 -17.17 5.22
C ARG A 195 13.78 -16.58 6.62
N HIS A 196 12.63 -15.99 6.96
CA HIS A 196 12.51 -15.09 8.11
C HIS A 196 11.68 -15.65 9.27
N ALA A 197 10.92 -16.72 9.09
CA ALA A 197 10.04 -17.28 10.12
C ALA A 197 10.77 -17.74 11.40
N GLY A 198 12.06 -18.09 11.30
CA GLY A 198 12.88 -18.54 12.43
C GLY A 198 13.72 -17.45 13.10
N GLU A 199 13.59 -16.19 12.67
CA GLU A 199 14.39 -15.07 13.20
C GLU A 199 13.73 -14.44 14.44
N GLU A 200 14.52 -13.75 15.27
CA GLU A 200 13.99 -13.05 16.46
C GLU A 200 13.17 -11.81 16.07
N ALA A 201 13.53 -11.14 14.96
CA ALA A 201 12.81 -9.99 14.45
C ALA A 201 11.56 -10.43 13.69
N PRO A 202 10.36 -9.85 13.97
CA PRO A 202 9.16 -10.15 13.20
C PRO A 202 9.28 -9.61 11.78
N PHE A 203 8.57 -10.22 10.84
CA PHE A 203 8.50 -9.73 9.47
C PHE A 203 7.15 -9.08 9.13
N PHE A 204 7.17 -8.16 8.18
CA PHE A 204 5.99 -7.63 7.51
C PHE A 204 6.01 -8.08 6.05
N LEU A 205 4.92 -8.70 5.61
CA LEU A 205 4.76 -9.22 4.27
C LEU A 205 3.47 -8.68 3.66
N TYR A 206 3.60 -7.84 2.64
CA TYR A 206 2.48 -7.34 1.85
C TYR A 206 2.39 -8.09 0.52
N VAL A 207 1.30 -8.79 0.27
CA VAL A 207 1.06 -9.56 -0.97
C VAL A 207 -0.12 -8.96 -1.74
N PRO A 208 0.11 -7.86 -2.48
CA PRO A 208 -0.88 -7.28 -3.39
C PRO A 208 -1.03 -8.11 -4.67
N PHE A 209 -1.78 -9.21 -4.61
CA PHE A 209 -2.09 -9.99 -5.81
C PHE A 209 -2.77 -9.13 -6.88
N SER A 210 -2.36 -9.34 -8.13
CA SER A 210 -3.08 -8.76 -9.28
C SER A 210 -4.36 -9.50 -9.59
N ALA A 211 -4.45 -10.78 -9.25
CA ALA A 211 -5.68 -11.54 -9.46
C ALA A 211 -6.80 -11.00 -8.56
N PRO A 212 -8.06 -10.98 -9.06
CA PRO A 212 -8.49 -11.36 -10.41
C PRO A 212 -8.62 -10.19 -11.44
N HIS A 213 -7.92 -9.08 -11.27
CA HIS A 213 -7.99 -7.89 -12.14
C HIS A 213 -7.64 -8.19 -13.60
N SER A 214 -8.27 -7.47 -14.53
CA SER A 214 -7.99 -7.54 -15.97
C SER A 214 -6.52 -7.28 -16.35
N PRO A 215 -5.99 -7.83 -17.47
CA PRO A 215 -6.67 -8.65 -18.48
C PRO A 215 -7.13 -10.01 -17.93
N LEU A 216 -8.26 -10.51 -18.45
CA LEU A 216 -8.83 -11.78 -17.98
C LEU A 216 -8.03 -12.93 -18.59
N GLN A 217 -7.14 -13.52 -17.80
CA GLN A 217 -6.17 -14.52 -18.20
C GLN A 217 -5.98 -15.53 -17.08
N ALA A 218 -6.46 -16.76 -17.30
CA ALA A 218 -6.32 -17.88 -16.38
C ALA A 218 -5.50 -19.00 -17.01
N LYS A 219 -4.98 -19.90 -16.19
CA LYS A 219 -4.33 -21.13 -16.66
C LYS A 219 -5.34 -22.00 -17.39
N GLU A 220 -4.92 -22.59 -18.50
CA GLU A 220 -5.81 -23.39 -19.37
C GLU A 220 -6.40 -24.60 -18.62
N GLU A 221 -5.63 -25.21 -17.72
CA GLU A 221 -6.05 -26.33 -16.88
C GLU A 221 -7.16 -25.99 -15.87
N ASP A 222 -7.33 -24.71 -15.51
CA ASP A 222 -8.34 -24.28 -14.52
C ASP A 222 -9.68 -23.94 -15.17
N LEU A 223 -9.69 -23.59 -16.46
CA LEU A 223 -10.90 -23.17 -17.18
C LEU A 223 -12.02 -24.24 -17.16
N PRO A 224 -11.75 -25.55 -17.35
CA PRO A 224 -12.80 -26.57 -17.33
C PRO A 224 -13.57 -26.64 -16.01
N ARG A 225 -12.97 -26.24 -14.88
CA ARG A 225 -13.63 -26.25 -13.55
C ARG A 225 -14.85 -25.33 -13.50
N TYR A 226 -14.85 -24.28 -14.32
CA TYR A 226 -15.88 -23.25 -14.35
C TYR A 226 -16.63 -23.22 -15.68
N ALA A 227 -16.57 -24.29 -16.48
CA ALA A 227 -17.20 -24.37 -17.80
C ALA A 227 -18.74 -24.21 -17.75
N ASP A 228 -19.35 -24.55 -16.62
CA ASP A 228 -20.80 -24.46 -16.42
C ASP A 228 -21.24 -23.19 -15.68
N LEU A 229 -20.30 -22.31 -15.32
CA LEU A 229 -20.63 -21.05 -14.64
C LEU A 229 -21.38 -20.12 -15.59
N GLU A 230 -22.52 -19.60 -15.14
CA GLU A 230 -23.36 -18.67 -15.90
C GLU A 230 -22.79 -17.25 -15.87
N PRO A 231 -23.09 -16.40 -16.87
CA PRO A 231 -22.68 -15.01 -16.86
C PRO A 231 -23.33 -14.26 -15.68
N LEU A 232 -22.61 -13.30 -15.11
CA LEU A 232 -23.19 -12.37 -14.15
C LEU A 232 -24.00 -11.30 -14.87
N GLU A 233 -25.20 -11.05 -14.33
CA GLU A 233 -25.93 -9.85 -14.68
C GLU A 233 -25.29 -8.61 -14.04
N PRO A 234 -25.30 -7.45 -14.72
CA PRO A 234 -24.82 -6.21 -14.13
C PRO A 234 -25.58 -5.88 -12.83
N PRO A 235 -24.90 -5.46 -11.76
CA PRO A 235 -25.55 -5.11 -10.50
C PRO A 235 -26.43 -3.86 -10.66
N ARG A 236 -27.41 -3.67 -9.77
CA ARG A 236 -28.20 -2.42 -9.75
C ARG A 236 -27.26 -1.22 -9.64
N GLY A 237 -27.50 -0.19 -10.44
CA GLY A 237 -26.71 1.04 -10.41
C GLY A 237 -25.28 0.88 -10.94
N TRP A 238 -25.06 -0.10 -11.83
CA TRP A 238 -23.78 -0.25 -12.52
C TRP A 238 -23.50 0.93 -13.46
N GLU A 239 -24.52 1.63 -13.94
CA GLU A 239 -24.40 2.80 -14.81
C GLU A 239 -23.69 3.97 -14.12
N GLU A 240 -23.73 4.01 -12.78
CA GLU A 240 -22.94 4.93 -11.98
C GLU A 240 -21.45 4.56 -11.95
N SER A 241 -21.03 3.32 -12.24
CA SER A 241 -19.60 2.99 -12.25
C SER A 241 -18.81 3.89 -13.21
N THR A 242 -17.75 4.50 -12.68
CA THR A 242 -16.78 5.29 -13.45
C THR A 242 -15.56 4.47 -13.87
N ALA A 243 -15.51 3.18 -13.55
CA ALA A 243 -14.39 2.31 -13.90
C ALA A 243 -14.71 1.31 -15.04
N GLY A 244 -15.91 1.36 -15.65
CA GLY A 244 -16.37 0.43 -16.68
C GLY A 244 -16.56 1.05 -18.07
N ARG A 245 -16.35 0.24 -19.12
CA ARG A 245 -16.82 0.49 -20.50
C ARG A 245 -18.23 -0.12 -20.68
N PRO A 246 -19.00 0.22 -21.74
CA PRO A 246 -20.25 -0.47 -22.04
C PRO A 246 -20.06 -1.99 -22.06
N LEU A 247 -21.03 -2.70 -21.48
CA LEU A 247 -21.05 -4.15 -21.36
C LEU A 247 -20.75 -4.79 -22.72
N ALA A 248 -19.84 -5.76 -22.72
CA ALA A 248 -19.60 -6.58 -23.89
C ALA A 248 -20.85 -7.43 -24.21
N ALA A 249 -20.97 -7.92 -25.44
CA ALA A 249 -22.01 -8.89 -25.81
C ALA A 249 -22.01 -10.10 -24.86
N ASP A 250 -23.16 -10.75 -24.68
CA ASP A 250 -23.40 -11.77 -23.65
C ASP A 250 -22.34 -12.90 -23.63
N GLU A 251 -21.85 -13.32 -24.80
CA GLU A 251 -20.80 -14.34 -24.92
C GLU A 251 -19.45 -13.90 -24.33
N ARG A 252 -19.08 -12.62 -24.49
CA ARG A 252 -17.86 -12.05 -23.88
C ARG A 252 -18.02 -11.89 -22.37
N ARG A 253 -19.22 -11.59 -21.87
CA ARG A 253 -19.51 -11.56 -20.42
C ARG A 253 -19.41 -12.95 -19.81
N ARG A 254 -20.03 -13.94 -20.46
CA ARG A 254 -19.97 -15.36 -20.06
C ARG A 254 -18.53 -15.86 -19.98
N ASN A 255 -17.75 -15.69 -21.05
CA ASN A 255 -16.35 -16.10 -21.04
C ASN A 255 -15.54 -15.32 -20.00
N GLY A 256 -15.81 -14.03 -19.83
CA GLY A 256 -15.16 -13.21 -18.81
C GLY A 256 -15.37 -13.72 -17.39
N ARG A 257 -16.61 -14.07 -17.00
CA ARG A 257 -16.92 -14.63 -15.67
C ARG A 257 -16.19 -15.95 -15.39
N ARG A 258 -16.12 -16.84 -16.38
CA ARG A 258 -15.44 -18.15 -16.25
C ARG A 258 -13.95 -18.02 -16.08
N VAL A 259 -13.32 -17.16 -16.89
CA VAL A 259 -11.89 -16.86 -16.77
C VAL A 259 -11.62 -16.19 -15.42
N HIS A 260 -12.45 -15.23 -15.01
CA HIS A 260 -12.36 -14.59 -13.70
C HIS A 260 -12.43 -15.62 -12.55
N ALA A 261 -13.38 -16.55 -12.58
CA ALA A 261 -13.47 -17.61 -11.57
C ALA A 261 -12.22 -18.50 -11.52
N ALA A 262 -11.64 -18.84 -12.67
CA ALA A 262 -10.37 -19.57 -12.73
C ALA A 262 -9.18 -18.74 -12.20
N MET A 263 -9.18 -17.41 -12.36
CA MET A 263 -8.19 -16.53 -11.74
C MET A 263 -8.34 -16.47 -10.21
N VAL A 264 -9.59 -16.41 -9.71
CA VAL A 264 -9.89 -16.49 -8.27
C VAL A 264 -9.47 -17.85 -7.70
N HIS A 265 -9.63 -18.95 -8.46
CA HIS A 265 -9.12 -20.25 -8.06
C HIS A 265 -7.59 -20.25 -7.88
N SER A 266 -6.85 -19.70 -8.84
CA SER A 266 -5.40 -19.56 -8.72
C SER A 266 -4.98 -18.65 -7.56
N LEU A 267 -5.75 -17.60 -7.28
CA LEU A 267 -5.56 -16.74 -6.11
C LEU A 267 -5.72 -17.54 -4.81
N ASP A 268 -6.79 -18.33 -4.69
CA ASP A 268 -7.05 -19.19 -3.52
C ASP A 268 -5.91 -20.19 -3.29
N GLU A 269 -5.43 -20.86 -4.33
CA GLU A 269 -4.27 -21.77 -4.25
C GLU A 269 -2.98 -21.02 -3.83
N GLY A 270 -2.81 -19.77 -4.26
CA GLY A 270 -1.71 -18.90 -3.82
C GLY A 270 -1.81 -18.55 -2.33
N VAL A 271 -3.01 -18.22 -1.85
CA VAL A 271 -3.29 -17.97 -0.42
C VAL A 271 -3.04 -19.24 0.40
N GLY A 272 -3.47 -20.41 -0.11
CA GLY A 272 -3.24 -21.71 0.52
C GLY A 272 -1.75 -21.97 0.79
N ARG A 273 -0.91 -21.77 -0.23
CA ARG A 273 0.55 -21.91 -0.10
C ARG A 273 1.17 -20.99 0.96
N ILE A 274 0.71 -19.75 1.05
CA ILE A 274 1.21 -18.78 2.06
C ILE A 274 0.82 -19.25 3.46
N LEU A 275 -0.44 -19.62 3.66
CA LEU A 275 -0.94 -20.12 4.95
C LEU A 275 -0.24 -21.43 5.36
N ASP A 276 -0.03 -22.35 4.42
CA ASP A 276 0.67 -23.61 4.68
C ASP A 276 2.14 -23.37 5.07
N ALA A 277 2.79 -22.34 4.53
CA ALA A 277 4.14 -21.94 4.95
C ALA A 277 4.13 -21.41 6.39
N ILE A 278 3.19 -20.53 6.74
CA ILE A 278 3.01 -20.01 8.11
C ILE A 278 2.81 -21.17 9.10
N ASP A 279 1.91 -22.11 8.76
CA ASP A 279 1.59 -23.26 9.60
C ASP A 279 2.79 -24.23 9.67
N GLY A 280 3.48 -24.47 8.55
CA GLY A 280 4.64 -25.36 8.45
C GLY A 280 5.86 -24.90 9.25
N HIS A 281 6.05 -23.59 9.42
CA HIS A 281 7.07 -23.01 10.31
C HIS A 281 6.63 -22.91 11.77
N GLY A 282 5.38 -23.26 12.09
CA GLY A 282 4.86 -23.21 13.45
C GLY A 282 4.69 -21.79 14.01
N ILE A 283 4.55 -20.79 13.14
CA ILE A 283 4.40 -19.36 13.51
C ILE A 283 2.95 -18.86 13.41
N ALA A 284 1.99 -19.76 13.14
CA ALA A 284 0.58 -19.41 12.93
C ALA A 284 -0.04 -18.64 14.10
N ASP A 285 0.22 -19.08 15.34
CA ASP A 285 -0.34 -18.46 16.54
C ASP A 285 0.03 -16.97 16.64
N ASN A 286 1.29 -16.62 16.35
CA ASN A 286 1.80 -15.25 16.43
C ASN A 286 2.02 -14.60 15.05
N THR A 287 1.14 -14.89 14.09
CA THR A 287 1.10 -14.21 12.79
C THR A 287 -0.29 -13.64 12.56
N LEU A 288 -0.38 -12.32 12.38
CA LEU A 288 -1.59 -11.66 11.89
C LEU A 288 -1.67 -11.79 10.38
N VAL A 289 -2.66 -12.56 9.91
CA VAL A 289 -3.05 -12.58 8.50
C VAL A 289 -4.26 -11.68 8.33
N LEU A 290 -4.15 -10.63 7.51
CA LEU A 290 -5.27 -9.77 7.13
C LEU A 290 -5.49 -9.90 5.61
N PHE A 291 -6.70 -10.27 5.22
CA PHE A 291 -7.13 -10.39 3.83
C PHE A 291 -8.24 -9.38 3.55
N PHE A 292 -8.12 -8.58 2.50
CA PHE A 292 -9.24 -7.79 1.95
C PHE A 292 -9.01 -7.36 0.50
N SER A 293 -10.07 -7.21 -0.30
CA SER A 293 -9.92 -6.69 -1.68
C SER A 293 -9.72 -5.17 -1.74
N ASP A 294 -8.91 -4.68 -2.68
CA ASP A 294 -8.62 -3.25 -2.79
C ASP A 294 -9.82 -2.40 -3.26
N ASN A 295 -10.84 -3.00 -3.89
CA ASN A 295 -12.11 -2.38 -4.26
C ASN A 295 -13.14 -3.46 -4.59
N GLY A 296 -14.40 -3.07 -4.82
CA GLY A 296 -15.41 -3.99 -5.35
C GLY A 296 -15.05 -4.57 -6.72
N GLY A 297 -15.67 -5.69 -7.08
CA GLY A 297 -15.47 -6.38 -8.35
C GLY A 297 -15.97 -5.57 -9.55
N SER A 298 -15.39 -5.85 -10.72
CA SER A 298 -15.71 -5.16 -11.96
C SER A 298 -17.08 -5.58 -12.53
N VAL A 299 -17.79 -4.62 -13.13
CA VAL A 299 -19.16 -4.81 -13.68
C VAL A 299 -19.24 -6.03 -14.62
N GLY A 300 -20.11 -6.98 -14.28
CA GLY A 300 -20.41 -8.17 -15.10
C GLY A 300 -19.28 -9.21 -15.14
N ILE A 301 -18.26 -9.07 -14.30
CA ILE A 301 -17.10 -9.97 -14.22
C ILE A 301 -16.91 -10.47 -12.78
N GLY A 302 -16.71 -9.56 -11.83
CA GLY A 302 -16.67 -9.87 -10.40
C GLY A 302 -18.07 -9.78 -9.80
N ASP A 303 -18.38 -10.67 -8.85
CA ASP A 303 -19.67 -10.72 -8.17
C ASP A 303 -19.62 -9.93 -6.87
N ASN A 304 -20.33 -8.81 -6.85
CA ASN A 304 -20.45 -7.99 -5.65
C ASN A 304 -21.62 -8.41 -4.76
N GLY A 305 -22.38 -9.45 -5.12
CA GLY A 305 -23.61 -9.84 -4.45
C GLY A 305 -24.77 -8.89 -4.79
N PRO A 306 -25.79 -8.78 -3.91
CA PRO A 306 -26.98 -7.96 -4.17
C PRO A 306 -26.74 -6.45 -3.99
N TYR A 307 -25.52 -6.05 -3.66
CA TYR A 307 -25.14 -4.68 -3.36
C TYR A 307 -25.17 -3.80 -4.61
N ARG A 308 -25.51 -2.52 -4.42
CA ARG A 308 -25.59 -1.56 -5.51
C ARG A 308 -24.18 -1.16 -5.97
N GLY A 309 -24.01 -0.99 -7.27
CA GLY A 309 -22.76 -0.55 -7.87
C GLY A 309 -21.71 -1.64 -7.97
N ALA A 310 -20.51 -1.22 -8.33
CA ALA A 310 -19.35 -2.06 -8.60
C ALA A 310 -18.07 -1.23 -8.46
N LYS A 311 -16.91 -1.80 -8.80
CA LYS A 311 -15.66 -1.04 -9.00
C LYS A 311 -15.94 0.31 -9.65
N GLY A 312 -15.35 1.36 -9.10
CA GLY A 312 -15.47 2.71 -9.63
C GLY A 312 -16.74 3.47 -9.24
N SER A 313 -17.44 3.02 -8.19
CA SER A 313 -18.60 3.72 -7.62
C SER A 313 -18.52 3.79 -6.09
N VAL A 314 -19.12 4.81 -5.49
CA VAL A 314 -19.12 5.01 -4.01
C VAL A 314 -20.20 4.20 -3.28
N PHE A 315 -20.97 3.39 -4.01
CA PHE A 315 -22.00 2.51 -3.46
C PHE A 315 -21.39 1.26 -2.81
N GLU A 316 -22.17 0.52 -2.03
CA GLU A 316 -21.68 -0.64 -1.25
C GLU A 316 -20.94 -1.66 -2.13
N GLY A 317 -21.43 -1.95 -3.34
CA GLY A 317 -20.77 -2.88 -4.27
C GLY A 317 -19.43 -2.39 -4.84
N GLY A 318 -19.09 -1.12 -4.67
CA GLY A 318 -17.78 -0.57 -5.05
C GLY A 318 -16.80 -0.40 -3.89
N THR A 319 -17.30 -0.24 -2.66
CA THR A 319 -16.47 0.09 -1.48
C THR A 319 -16.52 -0.94 -0.36
N ARG A 320 -17.59 -1.72 -0.20
CA ARG A 320 -17.70 -2.77 0.83
C ARG A 320 -17.18 -4.09 0.26
N VAL A 321 -16.03 -4.53 0.76
CA VAL A 321 -15.26 -5.63 0.14
C VAL A 321 -15.29 -6.90 0.99
N ALA A 322 -14.91 -8.04 0.37
CA ALA A 322 -14.59 -9.25 1.13
C ALA A 322 -13.37 -8.99 2.01
N ALA A 323 -13.47 -9.33 3.30
CA ALA A 323 -12.39 -9.15 4.27
C ALA A 323 -12.47 -10.16 5.42
N ALA A 324 -11.32 -10.66 5.86
CA ALA A 324 -11.17 -11.59 6.97
C ALA A 324 -9.79 -11.44 7.62
N ALA A 325 -9.68 -11.79 8.90
CA ALA A 325 -8.42 -11.74 9.63
C ALA A 325 -8.24 -12.96 10.53
N ARG A 326 -7.00 -13.42 10.72
CA ARG A 326 -6.63 -14.54 11.60
C ARG A 326 -5.38 -14.17 12.41
N TRP A 327 -5.45 -14.24 13.73
CA TRP A 327 -4.34 -14.02 14.66
C TRP A 327 -4.67 -14.63 16.04
N PRO A 328 -4.40 -15.93 16.25
CA PRO A 328 -4.80 -16.63 17.47
C PRO A 328 -4.24 -16.00 18.76
N ALA A 329 -2.95 -15.64 18.79
CA ALA A 329 -2.34 -15.02 19.97
C ALA A 329 -2.93 -13.63 20.31
N GLY A 330 -3.58 -12.97 19.34
CA GLY A 330 -4.30 -11.72 19.53
C GLY A 330 -5.80 -11.88 19.69
N ASN A 331 -6.31 -13.08 19.98
CA ASN A 331 -7.75 -13.36 20.12
C ASN A 331 -8.58 -13.10 18.84
N VAL A 332 -7.94 -13.17 17.67
CA VAL A 332 -8.61 -13.08 16.37
C VAL A 332 -8.75 -14.50 15.82
N GLU A 333 -9.63 -15.28 16.45
CA GLU A 333 -9.84 -16.69 16.16
C GLU A 333 -11.31 -17.15 16.28
N GLY A 334 -11.62 -18.34 15.76
CA GLY A 334 -12.84 -19.07 16.11
C GLY A 334 -14.04 -18.91 15.16
N GLY A 335 -13.87 -18.28 14.00
CA GLY A 335 -14.89 -18.20 12.95
C GLY A 335 -15.98 -17.15 13.19
N GLY A 336 -15.65 -16.10 13.96
CA GLY A 336 -16.58 -15.02 14.33
C GLY A 336 -16.90 -14.05 13.18
N ARG A 337 -17.81 -13.11 13.45
CA ARG A 337 -18.16 -12.00 12.53
C ARG A 337 -18.10 -10.67 13.28
N ILE A 338 -17.50 -9.68 12.63
CA ILE A 338 -17.41 -8.30 13.11
C ILE A 338 -18.28 -7.44 12.20
N GLU A 339 -19.33 -6.86 12.78
CA GLU A 339 -20.27 -5.96 12.09
C GLU A 339 -19.89 -4.48 12.25
N ALA A 340 -18.91 -4.15 13.09
CA ALA A 340 -18.42 -2.79 13.24
C ALA A 340 -17.79 -2.27 11.92
N PRO A 341 -18.07 -1.03 11.49
CA PRO A 341 -17.45 -0.46 10.31
C PRO A 341 -15.93 -0.27 10.46
N VAL A 342 -15.16 -0.92 9.59
CA VAL A 342 -13.70 -0.80 9.49
C VAL A 342 -13.35 -0.28 8.10
N SER A 343 -12.28 0.49 7.98
CA SER A 343 -11.82 1.08 6.72
C SER A 343 -10.35 0.78 6.47
N TYR A 344 -9.97 0.72 5.20
CA TYR A 344 -8.57 0.54 4.77
C TYR A 344 -7.58 1.54 5.37
N VAL A 345 -8.03 2.75 5.76
CA VAL A 345 -7.19 3.74 6.44
C VAL A 345 -6.90 3.41 7.91
N ASP A 346 -7.66 2.49 8.52
CA ASP A 346 -7.45 2.06 9.91
C ASP A 346 -6.35 1.03 10.07
N VAL A 347 -5.95 0.39 8.97
CA VAL A 347 -4.93 -0.66 9.00
C VAL A 347 -3.62 -0.12 9.59
N LEU A 348 -3.17 1.07 9.17
CA LEU A 348 -1.95 1.67 9.72
C LEU A 348 -2.04 1.91 11.24
N PRO A 349 -2.99 2.70 11.78
CA PRO A 349 -3.07 2.93 13.22
C PRO A 349 -3.37 1.65 14.03
N THR A 350 -4.07 0.68 13.47
CA THR A 350 -4.28 -0.62 14.14
C THR A 350 -2.98 -1.41 14.26
N LEU A 351 -2.19 -1.48 13.18
CA LEU A 351 -0.87 -2.11 13.21
C LEU A 351 0.12 -1.34 14.09
N MET A 352 -0.03 -0.02 14.21
CA MET A 352 0.71 0.78 15.19
C MET A 352 0.37 0.38 16.62
N GLY A 353 -0.92 0.23 16.96
CA GLY A 353 -1.38 -0.22 18.27
C GLY A 353 -0.81 -1.61 18.63
N ILE A 354 -0.90 -2.56 17.69
CA ILE A 354 -0.32 -3.90 17.83
C ILE A 354 1.20 -3.84 18.02
N ALA A 355 1.88 -2.95 17.30
CA ALA A 355 3.33 -2.78 17.38
C ALA A 355 3.80 -1.90 18.56
N GLY A 356 2.89 -1.36 19.37
CA GLY A 356 3.22 -0.44 20.45
C GLY A 356 3.82 0.90 19.99
N ILE A 357 3.46 1.36 18.78
CA ILE A 357 3.90 2.64 18.22
C ILE A 357 2.82 3.70 18.45
N GLU A 358 3.13 4.77 19.18
CA GLU A 358 2.22 5.91 19.34
C GLU A 358 2.45 7.00 18.27
N ASP A 359 3.71 7.24 17.89
CA ASP A 359 4.08 8.29 16.93
C ASP A 359 4.64 7.71 15.62
N HIS A 360 3.83 7.75 14.57
CA HIS A 360 4.24 7.39 13.22
C HIS A 360 5.20 8.41 12.57
N GLY A 361 5.33 9.62 13.10
CA GLY A 361 6.23 10.68 12.61
C GLY A 361 5.76 11.37 11.33
N GLY A 362 4.47 11.24 10.99
CA GLY A 362 3.86 11.83 9.80
C GLY A 362 2.78 12.88 10.10
N LYS A 363 1.98 13.18 9.08
CA LYS A 363 0.83 14.09 9.17
C LYS A 363 -0.33 13.41 9.93
N PRO A 364 -1.31 14.15 10.47
CA PRO A 364 -2.45 13.55 11.18
C PRO A 364 -3.16 12.46 10.36
N LEU A 365 -3.40 11.31 11.00
CA LEU A 365 -4.10 10.17 10.42
C LEU A 365 -5.60 10.45 10.29
N ASP A 366 -6.23 9.81 9.30
CA ASP A 366 -7.70 9.75 9.17
C ASP A 366 -8.27 8.44 9.72
N GLY A 367 -7.47 7.37 9.64
CA GLY A 367 -7.79 6.12 10.28
C GLY A 367 -7.67 6.21 11.80
N VAL A 368 -8.28 5.24 12.46
CA VAL A 368 -8.22 5.07 13.91
C VAL A 368 -7.81 3.63 14.22
N ASP A 369 -7.21 3.43 15.39
CA ASP A 369 -6.92 2.08 15.87
C ASP A 369 -8.25 1.36 16.15
N VAL A 370 -8.46 0.21 15.52
CA VAL A 370 -9.62 -0.67 15.72
C VAL A 370 -9.19 -2.04 16.24
N GLY A 371 -8.06 -2.10 16.94
CA GLY A 371 -7.54 -3.33 17.54
C GLY A 371 -8.53 -3.97 18.50
N ASP A 372 -9.21 -3.17 19.32
CA ASP A 372 -10.25 -3.63 20.26
C ASP A 372 -11.45 -4.28 19.56
N VAL A 373 -11.85 -3.75 18.39
CA VAL A 373 -12.86 -4.36 17.52
C VAL A 373 -12.34 -5.68 16.95
N LEU A 374 -11.10 -5.68 16.48
CA LEU A 374 -10.49 -6.86 15.85
C LEU A 374 -10.33 -8.02 16.84
N THR A 375 -9.94 -7.74 18.09
CA THR A 375 -9.76 -8.72 19.17
C THR A 375 -11.05 -9.08 19.90
N GLY A 376 -12.18 -8.47 19.53
CA GLY A 376 -13.50 -8.71 20.16
C GLY A 376 -13.66 -8.10 21.55
N GLU A 377 -12.81 -7.16 21.95
CA GLU A 377 -12.94 -6.38 23.18
C GLU A 377 -14.06 -5.32 23.08
N SER A 378 -14.38 -4.87 21.85
CA SER A 378 -15.48 -3.97 21.56
C SER A 378 -16.32 -4.46 20.38
N ASP A 379 -17.63 -4.61 20.61
CA ASP A 379 -18.61 -4.79 19.52
C ASP A 379 -18.92 -3.46 18.80
N ALA A 380 -18.63 -2.33 19.46
CA ALA A 380 -18.85 -1.00 18.92
C ALA A 380 -17.63 -0.54 18.12
N GLY A 381 -17.87 -0.16 16.86
CA GLY A 381 -16.86 0.52 16.05
C GLY A 381 -16.60 1.96 16.54
N PRO A 382 -15.52 2.58 16.08
CA PRO A 382 -15.22 3.97 16.41
C PRO A 382 -16.32 4.91 15.93
N GLU A 383 -16.73 5.86 16.78
CA GLU A 383 -17.66 6.93 16.38
C GLU A 383 -16.95 7.92 15.46
N ARG A 384 -17.23 7.82 14.15
CA ARG A 384 -16.67 8.71 13.12
C ARG A 384 -17.50 8.67 11.85
N ASP A 385 -17.18 9.60 10.96
CA ASP A 385 -17.65 9.56 9.58
C ASP A 385 -16.70 8.76 8.69
N LEU A 386 -17.25 8.04 7.72
CA LEU A 386 -16.49 7.42 6.64
C LEU A 386 -16.74 8.15 5.32
N TYR A 387 -15.69 8.31 4.53
CA TYR A 387 -15.74 9.06 3.28
C TYR A 387 -15.27 8.22 2.09
N SER A 388 -15.90 8.44 0.93
CA SER A 388 -15.44 7.89 -0.35
C SER A 388 -15.59 8.92 -1.47
N PHE A 389 -14.74 8.80 -2.47
CA PHE A 389 -14.71 9.70 -3.62
C PHE A 389 -14.16 9.00 -4.85
N ILE A 390 -14.74 9.30 -6.01
CA ILE A 390 -14.17 8.95 -7.31
C ILE A 390 -14.66 9.88 -8.42
N ALA A 391 -13.80 10.15 -9.40
CA ALA A 391 -14.15 10.80 -10.65
C ALA A 391 -13.17 10.37 -11.77
N GLN A 392 -13.15 9.07 -12.06
CA GLN A 392 -12.08 8.45 -12.85
C GLN A 392 -12.08 8.87 -14.33
N LEU A 393 -13.25 9.01 -14.95
CA LEU A 393 -13.38 9.27 -16.39
C LEU A 393 -13.81 10.70 -16.69
N ASP A 394 -14.86 11.17 -16.04
CA ASP A 394 -15.48 12.46 -16.30
C ASP A 394 -15.43 13.34 -15.03
N PRO A 395 -14.71 14.47 -15.04
CA PRO A 395 -14.65 15.37 -13.89
C PRO A 395 -15.98 16.07 -13.57
N GLU A 396 -16.96 16.05 -14.48
CA GLU A 396 -18.31 16.60 -14.25
C GLU A 396 -19.29 15.58 -13.66
N ARG A 397 -18.85 14.33 -13.47
CA ARG A 397 -19.61 13.24 -12.87
C ARG A 397 -18.87 12.65 -11.69
N GLU A 398 -18.48 13.51 -10.76
CA GLU A 398 -17.87 13.09 -9.50
C GLU A 398 -18.88 12.36 -8.62
N GLN A 399 -18.38 11.42 -7.83
CA GLN A 399 -19.14 10.75 -6.78
C GLN A 399 -18.47 11.01 -5.44
N VAL A 400 -19.26 11.46 -4.47
CA VAL A 400 -18.83 11.64 -3.08
C VAL A 400 -19.83 10.88 -2.21
N SER A 401 -19.33 10.12 -1.23
CA SER A 401 -20.18 9.57 -0.17
C SER A 401 -19.67 9.95 1.21
N VAL A 402 -20.63 10.09 2.13
CA VAL A 402 -20.39 10.25 3.56
C VAL A 402 -21.28 9.26 4.30
N THR A 403 -20.69 8.45 5.14
CA THR A 403 -21.42 7.58 6.07
C THR A 403 -21.25 8.13 7.48
N GLU A 404 -22.35 8.49 8.13
CA GLU A 404 -22.40 8.87 9.53
C GLU A 404 -23.33 7.91 10.28
N GLY A 405 -22.76 7.11 11.18
CA GLY A 405 -23.49 6.00 11.81
C GLY A 405 -24.08 5.07 10.74
N GLU A 406 -25.39 4.87 10.78
CA GLU A 406 -26.10 4.04 9.80
C GLU A 406 -26.63 4.82 8.59
N TRP A 407 -26.36 6.12 8.48
CA TRP A 407 -26.82 6.94 7.36
C TRP A 407 -25.70 7.13 6.33
N LYS A 408 -26.00 6.82 5.07
CA LYS A 408 -25.09 7.04 3.94
C LYS A 408 -25.69 8.01 2.95
N LEU A 409 -25.01 9.13 2.75
CA LEU A 409 -25.27 10.06 1.66
C LEU A 409 -24.39 9.68 0.46
N ALA A 410 -24.96 9.64 -0.73
CA ALA A 410 -24.23 9.54 -1.99
C ALA A 410 -24.65 10.66 -2.94
N VAL A 411 -23.66 11.39 -3.48
CA VAL A 411 -23.88 12.52 -4.37
C VAL A 411 -23.17 12.27 -5.69
N VAL A 412 -23.90 12.41 -6.79
CA VAL A 412 -23.38 12.23 -8.16
C VAL A 412 -23.63 13.48 -8.98
N GLY A 413 -22.57 14.13 -9.45
CA GLY A 413 -22.70 15.39 -10.20
C GLY A 413 -21.38 16.14 -10.39
N PRO A 414 -21.43 17.44 -10.74
CA PRO A 414 -20.23 18.26 -10.86
C PRO A 414 -19.53 18.42 -9.51
N PRO A 415 -18.28 18.91 -9.48
CA PRO A 415 -17.51 19.05 -8.24
C PRO A 415 -18.25 19.86 -7.17
N LEU A 416 -18.48 19.28 -5.99
CA LEU A 416 -19.25 19.90 -4.90
C LEU A 416 -18.66 21.22 -4.38
N VAL A 417 -17.39 21.48 -4.66
CA VAL A 417 -16.73 22.76 -4.34
C VAL A 417 -17.11 23.89 -5.31
N ARG A 418 -17.82 23.59 -6.40
CA ARG A 418 -18.33 24.59 -7.35
C ARG A 418 -19.66 25.14 -6.87
N GLU A 419 -19.82 26.45 -6.94
CA GLU A 419 -21.07 27.14 -6.62
C GLU A 419 -22.25 26.54 -7.43
N GLY A 420 -23.37 26.26 -6.76
CA GLY A 420 -24.56 25.64 -7.35
C GLY A 420 -24.43 24.16 -7.71
N ALA A 421 -23.29 23.50 -7.46
CA ALA A 421 -23.12 22.09 -7.81
C ALA A 421 -24.10 21.16 -7.08
N ALA A 422 -24.39 21.43 -5.81
CA ALA A 422 -25.34 20.65 -5.02
C ALA A 422 -26.75 20.66 -5.63
N ASP A 423 -27.18 21.80 -6.18
CA ASP A 423 -28.54 21.98 -6.73
C ASP A 423 -28.78 21.18 -8.00
N VAL A 424 -27.71 20.89 -8.75
CA VAL A 424 -27.76 20.12 -10.01
C VAL A 424 -27.28 18.68 -9.85
N SER A 425 -26.80 18.31 -8.66
CA SER A 425 -26.32 16.96 -8.37
C SER A 425 -27.46 16.04 -7.97
N ARG A 426 -27.35 14.77 -8.37
CA ARG A 426 -28.24 13.73 -7.85
C ARG A 426 -27.78 13.36 -6.45
N THR A 427 -28.58 13.70 -5.46
CA THR A 427 -28.34 13.38 -4.04
C THR A 427 -29.25 12.24 -3.61
N MET A 428 -28.68 11.21 -2.99
CA MET A 428 -29.40 10.04 -2.48
C MET A 428 -29.00 9.80 -1.02
N LEU A 429 -29.95 9.37 -0.20
CA LEU A 429 -29.72 9.05 1.21
C LEU A 429 -30.27 7.65 1.52
N PHE A 430 -29.44 6.83 2.16
CA PHE A 430 -29.78 5.47 2.57
C PHE A 430 -29.54 5.27 4.06
N ARG A 431 -30.28 4.32 4.63
CA ARG A 431 -30.14 3.88 6.02
C ARG A 431 -29.67 2.43 6.04
N LEU A 432 -28.39 2.18 6.28
CA LEU A 432 -27.70 0.91 6.00
C LEU A 432 -28.09 -0.26 6.90
N ASP A 433 -28.60 -0.01 8.11
CA ASP A 433 -29.12 -1.05 9.01
C ASP A 433 -30.46 -1.64 8.53
N ASP A 434 -31.27 -0.87 7.80
CA ASP A 434 -32.56 -1.29 7.22
C ASP A 434 -32.48 -1.55 5.69
N ASP A 435 -31.54 -0.89 5.01
CA ASP A 435 -31.34 -0.96 3.56
C ASP A 435 -29.84 -1.07 3.21
N PRO A 436 -29.19 -2.20 3.56
CA PRO A 436 -27.77 -2.43 3.26
C PRO A 436 -27.49 -2.54 1.75
N LEU A 437 -28.55 -2.61 0.93
CA LEU A 437 -28.47 -2.72 -0.51
C LEU A 437 -28.61 -1.36 -1.20
N GLU A 438 -28.92 -0.27 -0.49
CA GLU A 438 -29.12 1.07 -1.06
C GLU A 438 -30.24 1.09 -2.14
N GLN A 439 -31.38 0.45 -1.84
CA GLN A 439 -32.56 0.36 -2.70
C GLN A 439 -33.53 1.54 -2.52
N ARG A 440 -33.65 2.06 -1.30
CA ARG A 440 -34.67 3.02 -0.89
C ARG A 440 -34.01 4.38 -0.62
N ASP A 441 -34.03 5.24 -1.62
CA ASP A 441 -33.63 6.65 -1.42
C ASP A 441 -34.68 7.37 -0.56
N VAL A 442 -34.27 7.81 0.63
CA VAL A 442 -35.12 8.50 1.62
C VAL A 442 -34.77 9.98 1.79
N ALA A 443 -33.96 10.55 0.88
CA ALA A 443 -33.48 11.93 0.96
C ALA A 443 -34.61 12.96 1.11
N ALA A 444 -35.70 12.81 0.33
CA ALA A 444 -36.83 13.73 0.35
C ALA A 444 -37.55 13.82 1.72
N GLY A 445 -37.47 12.76 2.53
CA GLY A 445 -38.06 12.72 3.87
C GLY A 445 -37.15 13.25 4.98
N HIS A 446 -35.87 13.53 4.69
CA HIS A 446 -34.85 13.88 5.69
C HIS A 446 -34.01 15.10 5.27
N PRO A 447 -34.64 16.26 4.95
CA PRO A 447 -33.93 17.41 4.37
C PRO A 447 -32.81 17.96 5.26
N ASP A 448 -33.02 18.02 6.58
CA ASP A 448 -32.02 18.54 7.52
C ASP A 448 -30.79 17.63 7.60
N LEU A 449 -31.00 16.32 7.56
CA LEU A 449 -29.92 15.33 7.53
C LEU A 449 -29.15 15.41 6.22
N VAL A 450 -29.86 15.52 5.10
CA VAL A 450 -29.25 15.69 3.77
C VAL A 450 -28.39 16.96 3.73
N ALA A 451 -28.90 18.10 4.20
CA ALA A 451 -28.14 19.35 4.24
C ALA A 451 -26.85 19.22 5.04
N ARG A 452 -26.92 18.58 6.22
CA ARG A 452 -25.76 18.35 7.09
C ARG A 452 -24.73 17.42 6.47
N LEU A 453 -25.16 16.30 5.88
CA LEU A 453 -24.23 15.37 5.23
C LEU A 453 -23.67 15.94 3.92
N LEU A 454 -24.40 16.81 3.21
CA LEU A 454 -23.90 17.54 2.05
C LEU A 454 -22.78 18.51 2.43
N GLU A 455 -22.91 19.20 3.58
CA GLU A 455 -21.84 20.04 4.11
C GLU A 455 -20.58 19.23 4.40
N LYS A 456 -20.71 18.05 5.04
CA LYS A 456 -19.59 17.13 5.25
C LYS A 456 -18.99 16.64 3.93
N ALA A 457 -19.82 16.29 2.95
CA ALA A 457 -19.37 15.83 1.64
C ALA A 457 -18.58 16.91 0.90
N ALA A 458 -19.06 18.16 0.93
CA ALA A 458 -18.38 19.31 0.36
C ALA A 458 -17.05 19.59 1.10
N GLY A 459 -17.04 19.51 2.44
CA GLY A 459 -15.85 19.66 3.27
C GLY A 459 -14.77 18.62 2.96
N PHE A 460 -15.16 17.34 2.86
CA PHE A 460 -14.25 16.27 2.43
C PHE A 460 -13.72 16.52 1.02
N ARG A 461 -14.61 16.88 0.08
CA ARG A 461 -14.22 17.16 -1.29
C ARG A 461 -13.26 18.36 -1.41
N ALA A 462 -13.37 19.34 -0.51
CA ALA A 462 -12.48 20.50 -0.44
C ALA A 462 -11.06 20.18 0.05
N LEU A 463 -10.82 18.99 0.64
CA LEU A 463 -9.48 18.53 1.01
C LEU A 463 -8.58 18.26 -0.21
N GLN A 464 -9.17 18.10 -1.39
CA GLN A 464 -8.41 17.81 -2.60
C GLN A 464 -7.51 18.99 -3.01
N PRO A 465 -6.19 18.80 -3.16
CA PRO A 465 -5.31 19.85 -3.63
C PRO A 465 -5.61 20.22 -5.09
N PRO A 466 -5.16 21.40 -5.57
CA PRO A 466 -5.46 21.90 -6.92
C PRO A 466 -4.91 21.05 -8.06
N ASN A 467 -3.87 20.25 -7.81
CA ASN A 467 -3.22 19.38 -8.80
C ASN A 467 -3.44 17.90 -8.48
N PRO A 468 -4.68 17.38 -8.55
CA PRO A 468 -4.92 15.98 -8.27
C PRO A 468 -4.44 15.09 -9.41
N VAL A 469 -4.44 13.78 -9.16
CA VAL A 469 -4.39 12.77 -10.22
C VAL A 469 -5.44 13.12 -11.27
N ALA A 470 -5.02 13.21 -12.53
CA ALA A 470 -5.90 13.58 -13.64
C ALA A 470 -6.78 12.39 -14.08
N PRO A 471 -7.87 12.64 -14.84
CA PRO A 471 -8.73 11.57 -15.37
C PRO A 471 -7.92 10.49 -16.09
N PHE A 472 -8.38 9.24 -16.04
CA PHE A 472 -7.59 8.06 -16.39
C PHE A 472 -6.87 8.21 -17.73
N PHE A 473 -7.60 8.52 -18.81
CA PHE A 473 -7.04 8.58 -20.17
C PHE A 473 -6.25 9.86 -20.52
N ALA A 474 -6.25 10.88 -19.66
CA ALA A 474 -5.49 12.10 -19.95
C ALA A 474 -3.98 11.80 -20.01
N GLY A 475 -3.28 12.33 -21.01
CA GLY A 475 -1.85 12.09 -21.21
C GLY A 475 -1.48 10.74 -21.85
N ARG A 476 -2.46 9.90 -22.23
CA ARG A 476 -2.18 8.62 -22.89
C ARG A 476 -1.71 8.76 -24.34
N GLU A 477 -2.20 9.78 -25.05
CA GLU A 477 -1.92 9.95 -26.48
C GLU A 477 -0.41 10.09 -26.71
N ASN A 478 0.14 9.28 -27.61
CA ASN A 478 1.58 9.19 -27.92
C ASN A 478 2.49 8.76 -26.76
N PHE A 479 1.93 8.22 -25.67
CA PHE A 479 2.74 7.64 -24.60
C PHE A 479 3.59 6.48 -25.14
N GLN A 480 4.86 6.47 -24.74
CA GLN A 480 5.78 5.37 -24.98
C GLN A 480 6.28 4.90 -23.61
N PRO A 481 6.07 3.63 -23.24
CA PRO A 481 6.64 3.12 -21.99
C PRO A 481 8.17 3.15 -22.04
N PRO A 482 8.83 3.35 -20.89
CA PRO A 482 10.27 3.15 -20.82
C PRO A 482 10.62 1.67 -21.09
N PRO A 483 11.75 1.37 -21.76
CA PRO A 483 12.16 0.00 -22.03
C PRO A 483 12.20 -0.85 -20.75
N ASN A 484 11.53 -2.00 -20.76
CA ASN A 484 11.36 -2.90 -19.62
C ASN A 484 10.91 -2.20 -18.32
N TRP A 485 10.13 -1.12 -18.46
CA TRP A 485 9.67 -0.27 -17.35
C TRP A 485 10.80 0.17 -16.40
N GLN A 486 12.03 0.21 -16.90
CA GLN A 486 13.16 0.63 -16.09
C GLN A 486 13.09 2.13 -15.88
N PHE A 487 13.34 2.55 -14.64
CA PHE A 487 13.61 3.95 -14.34
C PHE A 487 14.70 4.43 -15.29
N ALA A 488 14.52 5.61 -15.88
CA ALA A 488 15.55 6.28 -16.66
C ALA A 488 16.79 6.50 -15.76
N GLN A 489 17.67 5.50 -15.66
CA GLN A 489 18.97 5.63 -15.03
C GLN A 489 19.84 6.44 -16.00
N LYS A 490 20.67 7.37 -15.53
CA LYS A 490 21.69 7.12 -14.52
C LYS A 490 21.91 8.34 -13.63
N ARG A 491 21.85 8.13 -12.31
CA ARG A 491 22.71 8.93 -11.43
C ARG A 491 24.16 8.54 -11.74
N PRO A 492 25.07 9.50 -11.93
CA PRO A 492 26.46 9.16 -12.17
C PRO A 492 27.04 8.46 -10.92
N ASN A 493 27.85 7.43 -11.12
CA ASN A 493 28.78 7.01 -10.09
C ASN A 493 29.78 8.16 -9.89
N ILE A 494 29.91 8.66 -8.67
CA ILE A 494 30.85 9.73 -8.35
C ILE A 494 32.13 9.08 -7.87
N LEU A 495 33.17 9.08 -8.70
CA LEU A 495 34.53 8.70 -8.31
C LEU A 495 35.35 9.97 -8.07
N LEU A 496 35.78 10.18 -6.82
CA LEU A 496 36.65 11.28 -6.45
C LEU A 496 38.08 10.74 -6.21
N ILE A 497 39.03 11.20 -7.02
CA ILE A 497 40.45 10.86 -6.86
C ILE A 497 41.17 12.10 -6.34
N LEU A 498 41.68 12.03 -5.11
CA LEU A 498 42.51 13.07 -4.51
C LEU A 498 43.93 12.52 -4.34
N ILE A 499 44.93 13.24 -4.87
CA ILE A 499 46.33 12.83 -4.84
C ILE A 499 47.09 13.82 -3.96
N ASP A 500 47.85 13.30 -2.99
CA ASP A 500 48.68 14.12 -2.10
C ASP A 500 50.00 14.47 -2.77
N ASP A 501 50.52 15.68 -2.51
CA ASP A 501 51.81 16.18 -2.99
C ASP A 501 52.06 16.09 -4.52
N LEU A 502 51.01 16.07 -5.35
CA LEU A 502 51.13 16.10 -6.81
C LEU A 502 51.36 17.54 -7.33
N GLY A 503 52.56 17.79 -7.85
CA GLY A 503 52.92 19.07 -8.46
C GLY A 503 52.17 19.35 -9.77
N PHE A 504 51.94 20.64 -10.06
CA PHE A 504 51.27 21.07 -11.29
C PHE A 504 52.07 20.70 -12.56
N GLU A 505 53.41 20.70 -12.48
CA GLU A 505 54.29 20.33 -13.60
C GLU A 505 54.44 18.81 -13.76
N ALA A 506 53.89 18.02 -12.83
CA ALA A 506 54.01 16.57 -12.86
C ALA A 506 53.06 15.90 -13.87
N VAL A 507 52.05 16.63 -14.37
CA VAL A 507 51.00 16.09 -15.24
C VAL A 507 51.10 16.68 -16.65
N GLY A 508 51.21 15.82 -17.65
CA GLY A 508 51.35 16.18 -19.06
C GLY A 508 50.23 17.08 -19.57
N ALA A 509 48.99 16.88 -19.12
CA ALA A 509 47.83 17.68 -19.47
C ALA A 509 47.92 19.16 -19.08
N TYR A 510 48.86 19.52 -18.20
CA TYR A 510 49.17 20.89 -17.79
C TYR A 510 50.51 21.40 -18.36
N GLY A 511 51.12 20.67 -19.30
CA GLY A 511 52.41 21.01 -19.92
C GLY A 511 53.62 20.43 -19.19
N GLY A 512 53.41 19.52 -18.25
CA GLY A 512 54.47 18.78 -17.57
C GLY A 512 55.30 17.91 -18.51
N ALA A 513 56.61 17.87 -18.29
CA ALA A 513 57.55 17.03 -19.07
C ALA A 513 58.37 16.07 -18.19
N SER A 514 58.21 16.15 -16.86
CA SER A 514 59.00 15.38 -15.89
C SER A 514 58.58 13.91 -15.81
N TYR A 515 57.31 13.60 -16.09
CA TYR A 515 56.73 12.27 -15.97
C TYR A 515 55.79 11.95 -17.14
N ASP A 516 55.70 10.68 -17.49
CA ASP A 516 54.71 10.18 -18.45
C ASP A 516 53.40 9.85 -17.72
N THR A 517 52.32 10.59 -18.01
CA THR A 517 51.03 10.49 -17.31
C THR A 517 49.87 10.09 -18.23
N PRO A 518 50.00 9.04 -19.05
CA PRO A 518 49.11 8.78 -20.19
C PRO A 518 47.64 8.57 -19.78
N ASN A 519 47.39 8.03 -18.58
CA ASN A 519 46.04 7.82 -18.06
C ASN A 519 45.39 9.11 -17.53
N ILE A 520 46.16 9.97 -16.87
CA ILE A 520 45.68 11.27 -16.37
C ILE A 520 45.44 12.20 -17.56
N ASP A 521 46.32 12.14 -18.56
CA ASP A 521 46.22 12.95 -19.78
C ASP A 521 45.02 12.53 -20.62
N ARG A 522 44.76 11.22 -20.75
CA ARG A 522 43.55 10.70 -21.37
C ARG A 522 42.29 11.15 -20.63
N LEU A 523 42.26 11.03 -19.30
CA LEU A 523 41.14 11.52 -18.48
C LEU A 523 40.89 13.02 -18.70
N ALA A 524 41.95 13.81 -18.76
CA ALA A 524 41.88 15.25 -18.96
C ALA A 524 41.45 15.63 -20.39
N ALA A 525 41.76 14.80 -21.39
CA ALA A 525 41.34 14.99 -22.79
C ALA A 525 39.89 14.58 -23.06
N GLU A 526 39.40 13.54 -22.38
CA GLU A 526 38.01 13.07 -22.46
C GLU A 526 37.05 13.88 -21.57
N GLY A 527 37.60 14.65 -20.61
CA GLY A 527 36.84 15.38 -19.60
C GLY A 527 37.03 16.90 -19.64
N VAL A 528 36.84 17.51 -18.46
CA VAL A 528 37.03 18.97 -18.26
C VAL A 528 38.26 19.21 -17.40
N ARG A 529 39.14 20.11 -17.86
CA ARG A 529 40.32 20.57 -17.12
C ARG A 529 40.04 21.89 -16.41
N PHE A 530 40.41 21.98 -15.14
CA PHE A 530 40.32 23.22 -14.37
C PHE A 530 41.72 23.85 -14.27
N THR A 531 41.94 24.96 -14.99
CA THR A 531 43.23 25.67 -15.00
C THR A 531 43.42 26.63 -13.81
N HIS A 532 42.34 26.91 -13.07
CA HIS A 532 42.32 27.77 -11.90
C HIS A 532 41.66 27.04 -10.72
N ALA A 533 42.25 25.90 -10.32
CA ALA A 533 41.82 25.10 -9.18
C ALA A 533 42.85 25.21 -8.06
N TYR A 534 42.41 25.65 -6.87
CA TYR A 534 43.30 25.93 -5.75
C TYR A 534 42.98 25.01 -4.58
N SER A 535 44.01 24.34 -4.06
CA SER A 535 43.97 23.66 -2.78
C SER A 535 44.33 24.64 -1.65
N THR A 536 44.21 24.20 -0.40
CA THR A 536 44.92 24.88 0.68
C THR A 536 46.35 24.36 0.73
N PRO A 537 47.34 25.16 1.21
CA PRO A 537 48.76 24.78 1.16
C PRO A 537 49.13 23.67 2.17
N LEU A 538 48.16 22.83 2.57
CA LEU A 538 48.28 21.68 3.47
C LEU A 538 47.20 20.64 3.10
N CYS A 539 47.51 19.36 3.32
CA CYS A 539 46.69 18.25 2.82
C CYS A 539 45.40 18.01 3.65
N ALA A 540 45.48 18.04 4.99
CA ALA A 540 44.32 17.87 5.88
C ALA A 540 43.27 18.99 5.73
N PRO A 541 43.65 20.28 5.67
CA PRO A 541 42.68 21.36 5.45
C PRO A 541 42.09 21.35 4.03
N SER A 542 42.74 20.74 3.04
CA SER A 542 42.17 20.59 1.69
C SER A 542 41.10 19.50 1.68
N ARG A 543 41.34 18.37 2.34
CA ARG A 543 40.37 17.27 2.49
C ARG A 543 39.11 17.71 3.22
N LEU A 544 39.25 18.46 4.31
CA LEU A 544 38.10 18.89 5.10
C LEU A 544 37.18 19.86 4.35
N LYS A 545 37.74 20.84 3.62
CA LYS A 545 36.94 21.70 2.74
C LYS A 545 36.20 20.91 1.68
N LEU A 546 36.86 19.91 1.11
CA LEU A 546 36.28 19.07 0.06
C LEU A 546 35.11 18.24 0.59
N VAL A 547 35.28 17.56 1.73
CA VAL A 547 34.25 16.65 2.27
C VAL A 547 33.06 17.37 2.91
N THR A 548 33.27 18.56 3.49
CA THR A 548 32.21 19.33 4.18
C THR A 548 31.61 20.46 3.33
N GLY A 549 32.29 20.90 2.27
CA GLY A 549 31.91 22.11 1.51
C GLY A 549 32.13 23.44 2.24
N ARG A 550 32.80 23.44 3.40
CA ARG A 550 32.96 24.62 4.28
C ARG A 550 34.41 25.08 4.35
N TYR A 551 34.64 26.38 4.58
CA TYR A 551 35.99 26.91 4.83
C TYR A 551 36.57 26.40 6.15
N ASN A 552 37.88 26.13 6.18
CA ASN A 552 38.58 25.58 7.35
C ASN A 552 38.39 26.37 8.66
N SER A 553 38.19 27.68 8.61
CA SER A 553 37.86 28.47 9.81
C SER A 553 36.53 28.09 10.47
N ARG A 554 35.72 27.25 9.81
CA ARG A 554 34.43 26.74 10.28
C ARG A 554 34.44 25.22 10.54
N ASN A 555 35.53 24.52 10.22
CA ASN A 555 35.57 23.05 10.23
C ASN A 555 36.29 22.47 11.46
N TYR A 556 37.08 23.27 12.17
CA TYR A 556 37.94 22.79 13.24
C TYR A 556 37.40 23.20 14.60
N THR A 557 37.24 22.21 15.49
CA THR A 557 37.26 22.44 16.94
C THR A 557 38.70 22.55 17.43
N GLU A 558 39.60 21.75 16.84
CA GLU A 558 41.06 21.81 16.96
C GLU A 558 41.72 21.41 15.61
N TRP A 559 43.00 21.74 15.41
CA TRP A 559 43.68 21.48 14.14
C TRP A 559 43.63 19.99 13.74
N GLY A 560 43.00 19.70 12.60
CA GLY A 560 42.88 18.33 12.08
C GLY A 560 41.71 17.52 12.65
N VAL A 561 40.92 18.08 13.57
CA VAL A 561 39.79 17.40 14.22
C VAL A 561 38.48 17.91 13.63
N LEU A 562 37.72 17.01 13.00
CA LEU A 562 36.36 17.27 12.51
C LEU A 562 35.35 16.86 13.60
N PRO A 563 34.32 17.67 13.89
CA PRO A 563 33.25 17.27 14.79
C PRO A 563 32.52 16.00 14.29
N PRO A 564 32.22 15.01 15.15
CA PRO A 564 31.50 13.79 14.76
C PRO A 564 30.13 14.06 14.13
N GLU A 565 29.50 15.17 14.50
CA GLU A 565 28.19 15.62 14.01
C GLU A 565 28.25 16.35 12.65
N GLU A 566 29.43 16.60 12.11
CA GLU A 566 29.56 17.33 10.84
C GLU A 566 29.09 16.46 9.66
N VAL A 567 28.22 17.04 8.84
CA VAL A 567 27.76 16.41 7.59
C VAL A 567 28.82 16.58 6.52
N THR A 568 29.23 15.46 5.94
CA THR A 568 30.13 15.33 4.80
C THR A 568 29.40 14.69 3.64
N PHE A 569 29.94 14.76 2.42
CA PHE A 569 29.33 14.03 1.31
C PHE A 569 29.34 12.50 1.44
N ALA A 570 30.11 11.94 2.40
CA ALA A 570 30.15 10.51 2.66
C ALA A 570 29.02 10.03 3.60
N ASN A 571 28.39 10.94 4.34
CA ASN A 571 27.25 10.70 5.23
C ASN A 571 26.07 11.64 4.90
N LEU A 572 25.94 12.02 3.61
CA LEU A 572 24.83 12.80 3.04
C LEU A 572 23.54 12.00 2.94
#